data_AF-A0A7V3CQY0-F1
#
_entry.id   AF-A0A7V3CQY0-F1
#
_cell.length_a   1.000
_cell.length_b   1.000
_cell.length_c   1.000
_cell.angle_alpha   90.00
_cell.angle_beta   90.00
_cell.angle_gamma   90.00
#
_symmetry.space_group_name_H-M   'P 1'
#
loop_
_entity.id
_entity.type
_entity.pdbx_description
1 polymer ?
#
loop_
_entity_poly.entity_id
_entity_poly.type
_entity_poly.pdbx_seq_one_letter_code
_entity_poly.pdbx_strand_id
1 'polypeptide(L)'
;MLTATTGLANLRPHYCDDSLELLRVLLNSTSAAEANLALDVLKGMVPEKALVTACNLREVLAALPSSPFAMRVDEETLAKSAGLKRHIAAMGKTLDDGLELHVTTAGNLVLDIIVRDGDEKFFWNPVPVTDDYVNTPVLDLVIDSPCLLDEMIDLAHCMGIVLNPKFYLSLEDWHLEYASDVFEGLGDLF
;
A
#
# COMPACT_ATOMS: atom_id res chain seq x y z
N MET A 1 0.31 -7.85 11.28
CA MET A 1 0.23 -6.47 10.77
C MET A 1 1.03 -5.46 11.59
N LEU A 2 1.06 -5.54 12.93
CA LEU A 2 1.94 -4.72 13.78
C LEU A 2 3.42 -4.66 13.34
N THR A 3 3.93 -5.68 12.65
CA THR A 3 5.30 -5.75 12.14
C THR A 3 5.56 -4.89 10.90
N ALA A 4 4.56 -4.64 10.05
CA ALA A 4 4.73 -3.86 8.82
C ALA A 4 4.80 -2.35 9.12
N THR A 5 3.90 -1.84 9.97
CA THR A 5 3.88 -0.43 10.38
C THR A 5 5.00 -0.07 11.35
N THR A 6 5.36 -0.97 12.28
CA THR A 6 6.62 -0.81 13.04
C THR A 6 7.86 -0.90 12.12
N GLY A 7 7.73 -1.62 11.02
CA GLY A 7 8.74 -1.77 9.99
C GLY A 7 9.06 -0.46 9.28
N LEU A 8 8.05 0.35 8.94
CA LEU A 8 8.20 1.62 8.21
C LEU A 8 9.26 2.55 8.81
N ALA A 9 9.38 2.59 10.14
CA ALA A 9 10.41 3.37 10.83
C ALA A 9 11.85 2.96 10.45
N ASN A 10 12.08 1.69 10.10
CA ASN A 10 13.37 1.21 9.58
C ASN A 10 13.58 1.54 8.10
N LEU A 11 12.50 1.78 7.35
CA LEU A 11 12.56 2.08 5.91
C LEU A 11 12.76 3.58 5.64
N ARG A 12 12.10 4.45 6.41
CA ARG A 12 12.14 5.92 6.27
C ARG A 12 13.55 6.51 6.09
N PRO A 13 14.58 6.13 6.87
CA PRO A 13 15.92 6.72 6.73
C PRO A 13 16.59 6.41 5.38
N HIS A 14 16.06 5.45 4.64
CA HIS A 14 16.56 5.00 3.34
C HIS A 14 15.64 5.39 2.19
N TYR A 15 14.49 6.02 2.49
CA TYR A 15 13.54 6.49 1.49
C TYR A 15 13.89 7.92 1.06
N CYS A 16 15.09 8.10 0.50
CA CYS A 16 15.62 9.39 0.09
C CYS A 16 16.59 9.26 -1.09
N ASP A 17 16.94 10.40 -1.69
CA ASP A 17 18.01 10.54 -2.68
C ASP A 17 17.99 9.45 -3.76
N ASP A 18 19.11 8.74 -3.91
CA ASP A 18 19.34 7.77 -4.99
C ASP A 18 18.52 6.47 -4.82
N SER A 19 18.05 6.12 -3.61
CA SER A 19 17.25 4.92 -3.37
C SER A 19 15.74 5.17 -3.48
N LEU A 20 15.30 6.43 -3.50
CA LEU A 20 13.88 6.80 -3.50
C LEU A 20 13.10 6.15 -4.66
N GLU A 21 13.57 6.35 -5.89
CA GLU A 21 12.87 5.88 -7.08
C GLU A 21 12.85 4.35 -7.15
N LEU A 22 13.95 3.68 -6.78
CA LEU A 22 14.01 2.23 -6.76
C LEU A 22 13.13 1.62 -5.66
N LEU A 23 13.00 2.28 -4.50
CA LEU A 23 12.07 1.85 -3.46
C LEU A 23 10.62 2.06 -3.89
N ARG A 24 10.31 3.15 -4.59
CA ARG A 24 8.98 3.34 -5.20
C ARG A 24 8.64 2.23 -6.17
N VAL A 25 9.57 1.88 -7.06
CA VAL A 25 9.41 0.75 -7.99
C VAL A 25 9.21 -0.57 -7.25
N LEU A 26 10.06 -0.88 -6.26
CA LEU A 26 9.93 -2.10 -5.48
C LEU A 26 8.57 -2.22 -4.78
N LEU A 27 8.07 -1.12 -4.21
CA LEU A 27 6.82 -1.11 -3.44
C LEU A 27 5.57 -1.18 -4.31
N ASN A 28 5.62 -0.63 -5.53
CA ASN A 28 4.49 -0.59 -6.47
C ASN A 28 4.53 -1.66 -7.57
N SER A 29 5.60 -2.44 -7.68
CA SER A 29 5.73 -3.43 -8.75
C SER A 29 4.64 -4.51 -8.63
N THR A 30 3.90 -4.72 -9.72
CA THR A 30 2.93 -5.82 -9.82
C THR A 30 3.63 -7.13 -10.23
N SER A 31 4.77 -7.02 -10.93
CA SER A 31 5.60 -8.16 -11.34
C SER A 31 6.65 -8.54 -10.31
N ALA A 32 6.75 -9.83 -10.00
CA ALA A 32 7.84 -10.36 -9.18
C ALA A 32 9.21 -10.16 -9.82
N ALA A 33 9.31 -10.20 -11.16
CA ALA A 33 10.56 -9.96 -11.88
C ALA A 33 11.03 -8.51 -11.71
N GLU A 34 10.13 -7.53 -11.88
CA GLU A 34 10.42 -6.10 -11.65
C GLU A 34 10.83 -5.84 -10.20
N ALA A 35 10.10 -6.43 -9.24
CA ALA A 35 10.44 -6.35 -7.81
C ALA A 35 11.86 -6.85 -7.54
N ASN A 36 12.24 -8.00 -8.08
CA ASN A 36 13.57 -8.58 -7.86
C ASN A 36 14.68 -7.76 -8.55
N LEU A 37 14.44 -7.21 -9.74
CA LEU A 37 15.39 -6.31 -10.40
C LEU A 37 15.65 -5.05 -9.57
N ALA A 38 14.59 -4.40 -9.07
CA ALA A 38 14.74 -3.24 -8.19
C ALA A 38 15.47 -3.60 -6.89
N LEU A 39 15.10 -4.74 -6.29
CA LEU A 39 15.72 -5.25 -5.07
C LEU A 39 17.23 -5.50 -5.24
N ASP A 40 17.65 -6.07 -6.37
CA ASP A 40 19.07 -6.36 -6.64
C ASP A 40 19.92 -5.10 -6.73
N VAL A 41 19.40 -4.02 -7.32
CA VAL A 41 20.10 -2.73 -7.35
C VAL A 41 20.16 -2.13 -5.93
N LEU A 42 19.05 -2.22 -5.18
CA LEU A 42 18.95 -1.66 -3.83
C LEU A 42 19.84 -2.36 -2.79
N LYS A 43 20.21 -3.64 -2.97
CA LYS A 43 21.12 -4.37 -2.08
C LYS A 43 22.47 -3.66 -1.89
N GLY A 44 22.93 -2.90 -2.87
CA GLY A 44 24.17 -2.10 -2.79
C GLY A 44 24.03 -0.79 -2.02
N MET A 45 22.81 -0.36 -1.70
CA MET A 45 22.50 1.00 -1.23
C MET A 45 21.80 1.02 0.13
N VAL A 46 21.01 -0.01 0.43
CA VAL A 46 20.10 -0.05 1.57
C VAL A 46 20.38 -1.30 2.43
N PRO A 47 20.39 -1.20 3.77
CA PRO A 47 20.57 -2.35 4.64
C PRO A 47 19.49 -3.42 4.44
N GLU A 48 19.89 -4.69 4.53
CA GLU A 48 19.00 -5.84 4.31
C GLU A 48 17.71 -5.76 5.14
N LYS A 49 17.79 -5.36 6.41
CA LYS A 49 16.61 -5.23 7.28
C LYS A 49 15.56 -4.26 6.72
N ALA A 50 16.00 -3.15 6.11
CA ALA A 50 15.11 -2.19 5.49
C ALA A 50 14.54 -2.74 4.16
N LEU A 51 15.30 -3.53 3.42
CA LEU A 51 14.82 -4.22 2.22
C LEU A 51 13.79 -5.29 2.52
N VAL A 52 13.99 -6.11 3.55
CA VAL A 52 12.97 -7.06 4.03
C VAL A 52 11.69 -6.32 4.43
N THR A 53 11.83 -5.16 5.07
CA THR A 53 10.68 -4.30 5.38
C THR A 53 9.97 -3.82 4.12
N ALA A 54 10.70 -3.37 3.10
CA ALA A 54 10.12 -2.93 1.84
C ALA A 54 9.39 -4.07 1.11
N CYS A 55 9.98 -5.27 1.04
CA CYS A 55 9.33 -6.47 0.50
C CYS A 55 8.03 -6.81 1.24
N ASN A 56 8.05 -6.78 2.57
CA ASN A 56 6.84 -7.01 3.38
C ASN A 56 5.78 -5.92 3.18
N LEU A 57 6.19 -4.67 3.01
CA LEU A 57 5.28 -3.56 2.72
C LEU A 57 4.62 -3.73 1.36
N ARG A 58 5.39 -4.14 0.33
CA ARG A 58 4.85 -4.45 -1.00
C ARG A 58 3.72 -5.47 -0.91
N GLU A 59 3.91 -6.58 -0.19
CA GLU A 59 2.85 -7.59 -0.02
C GLU A 59 1.61 -7.04 0.68
N VAL A 60 1.78 -6.15 1.67
CA VAL A 60 0.66 -5.47 2.33
C VAL A 60 -0.08 -4.59 1.34
N LEU A 61 0.62 -3.78 0.56
CA LEU A 61 0.02 -2.89 -0.44
C LEU A 61 -0.70 -3.68 -1.54
N ALA A 62 -0.10 -4.78 -2.01
CA ALA A 62 -0.70 -5.68 -3.01
C ALA A 62 -1.92 -6.44 -2.48
N ALA A 63 -2.01 -6.67 -1.17
CA ALA A 63 -3.18 -7.31 -0.55
C ALA A 63 -4.36 -6.33 -0.36
N LEU A 64 -4.11 -5.02 -0.36
CA LEU A 64 -5.17 -4.01 -0.24
C LEU A 64 -6.04 -3.97 -1.50
N PRO A 65 -7.35 -3.72 -1.36
CA PRO A 65 -8.26 -3.74 -2.49
C PRO A 65 -8.04 -2.53 -3.42
N SER A 66 -7.94 -2.77 -4.72
CA SER A 66 -7.97 -1.73 -5.75
C SER A 66 -9.39 -1.19 -5.93
N SER A 67 -9.57 0.12 -5.83
CA SER A 67 -10.87 0.76 -6.11
C SER A 67 -11.14 0.82 -7.63
N PRO A 68 -12.39 0.60 -8.10
CA PRO A 68 -13.59 0.31 -7.32
C PRO A 68 -13.72 -1.18 -6.92
N PHE A 69 -14.27 -1.44 -5.74
CA PHE A 69 -14.51 -2.82 -5.25
C PHE A 69 -15.77 -2.92 -4.39
N ALA A 70 -16.33 -4.12 -4.30
CA ALA A 70 -17.50 -4.38 -3.45
C ALA A 70 -17.07 -4.61 -1.99
N MET A 71 -17.66 -3.84 -1.06
CA MET A 71 -17.57 -4.10 0.38
C MET A 71 -18.66 -5.07 0.83
N ARG A 72 -18.43 -5.74 1.96
CA ARG A 72 -19.36 -6.74 2.55
C ARG A 72 -20.33 -6.16 3.57
N VAL A 73 -20.28 -4.86 3.79
CA VAL A 73 -21.09 -4.11 4.75
C VAL A 73 -21.84 -3.00 4.02
N ASP A 74 -22.88 -2.46 4.65
CA ASP A 74 -23.54 -1.24 4.20
C ASP A 74 -22.77 0.01 4.68
N GLU A 75 -23.10 1.18 4.11
CA GLU A 75 -22.45 2.45 4.41
C GLU A 75 -22.58 2.88 5.88
N GLU A 76 -23.70 2.58 6.54
CA GLU A 76 -23.92 2.96 7.94
C GLU A 76 -23.05 2.12 8.86
N THR A 77 -22.98 0.82 8.60
CA THR A 77 -22.08 -0.09 9.30
C THR A 77 -20.62 0.31 9.12
N LEU A 78 -20.18 0.62 7.90
CA LEU A 78 -18.83 1.10 7.61
C LEU A 78 -18.52 2.41 8.36
N ALA A 79 -19.42 3.40 8.28
CA ALA A 79 -19.21 4.68 8.93
C ALA A 79 -19.03 4.53 10.45
N LYS A 80 -19.84 3.66 11.06
CA LYS A 80 -19.76 3.39 12.50
C LYS A 80 -18.52 2.61 12.90
N SER A 81 -18.14 1.56 12.15
CA SER A 81 -17.01 0.70 12.50
C SER A 81 -15.66 1.38 12.26
N ALA A 82 -15.52 2.11 11.16
CA ALA A 82 -14.29 2.80 10.79
C ALA A 82 -14.18 4.23 11.38
N GLY A 83 -15.20 4.70 12.11
CA GLY A 83 -15.24 6.03 12.72
C GLY A 83 -15.38 7.18 11.71
N LEU A 84 -15.98 6.94 10.56
CA LEU A 84 -16.13 7.92 9.49
C LEU A 84 -17.35 8.81 9.74
N LYS A 85 -17.18 10.11 9.46
CA LYS A 85 -18.28 11.07 9.43
C LYS A 85 -18.79 11.20 8.00
N ARG A 86 -20.11 11.15 7.85
CA ARG A 86 -20.75 11.30 6.54
C ARG A 86 -20.79 12.78 6.14
N HIS A 87 -20.22 13.07 4.98
CA HIS A 87 -20.35 14.31 4.25
C HIS A 87 -21.12 14.01 2.95
N ILE A 88 -21.74 15.04 2.35
CA ILE A 88 -22.76 14.91 1.28
C ILE A 88 -22.48 13.78 0.28
N ALA A 89 -21.25 13.70 -0.25
CA ALA A 89 -20.85 12.73 -1.28
C ALA A 89 -19.73 11.76 -0.84
N ALA A 90 -19.27 11.82 0.41
CA ALA A 90 -18.14 11.02 0.89
C ALA A 90 -18.20 10.81 2.40
N MET A 91 -17.61 9.74 2.90
CA MET A 91 -17.43 9.50 4.33
C MET A 91 -15.95 9.66 4.66
N GLY A 92 -15.60 10.39 5.72
CA GLY A 92 -14.20 10.61 6.04
C GLY A 92 -13.91 10.84 7.51
N LYS A 93 -12.63 10.73 7.86
CA LYS A 93 -12.09 11.03 9.19
C LYS A 93 -10.75 11.74 9.08
N THR A 94 -10.41 12.50 10.10
CA THR A 94 -9.07 13.09 10.27
C THR A 94 -8.24 12.15 11.12
N LEU A 95 -7.01 11.90 10.70
CA LEU A 95 -6.02 11.07 11.37
C LEU A 95 -5.22 11.89 12.38
N ASP A 96 -4.46 11.20 13.24
CA ASP A 96 -3.71 11.83 14.33
C ASP A 96 -2.59 12.78 13.85
N ASP A 97 -2.07 12.56 12.64
CA ASP A 97 -1.04 13.39 12.00
C ASP A 97 -1.61 14.54 11.15
N GLY A 98 -2.94 14.67 11.09
CA GLY A 98 -3.63 15.74 10.36
C GLY A 98 -4.05 15.37 8.93
N LEU A 99 -3.67 14.21 8.41
CA LEU A 99 -4.20 13.70 7.15
C LEU A 99 -5.70 13.43 7.26
N GLU A 100 -6.44 13.50 6.16
CA GLU A 100 -7.82 13.05 6.11
C GLU A 100 -7.96 11.82 5.20
N LEU A 101 -8.66 10.80 5.71
CA LEU A 101 -9.00 9.61 4.94
C LEU A 101 -10.47 9.66 4.56
N HIS A 102 -10.76 9.64 3.27
CA HIS A 102 -12.11 9.72 2.69
C HIS A 102 -12.41 8.50 1.83
N VAL A 103 -13.68 8.11 1.80
CA VAL A 103 -14.21 7.02 0.99
C VAL A 103 -15.47 7.51 0.27
N THR A 104 -15.54 7.27 -1.03
CA THR A 104 -16.75 7.47 -1.83
C THR A 104 -17.41 6.11 -2.08
N THR A 105 -18.74 6.05 -1.92
CA THR A 105 -19.50 4.80 -2.04
C THR A 105 -20.75 5.01 -2.88
N ALA A 106 -21.23 3.91 -3.48
CA ALA A 106 -22.54 3.79 -4.09
C ALA A 106 -23.18 2.48 -3.62
N GLY A 107 -23.90 2.53 -2.49
CA GLY A 107 -24.47 1.32 -1.88
C GLY A 107 -23.37 0.49 -1.22
N ASN A 108 -23.16 -0.75 -1.67
CA ASN A 108 -22.07 -1.60 -1.19
C ASN A 108 -20.82 -1.55 -2.10
N LEU A 109 -20.78 -0.64 -3.06
CA LEU A 109 -19.62 -0.43 -3.92
C LEU A 109 -18.78 0.72 -3.37
N VAL A 110 -17.51 0.47 -3.10
CA VAL A 110 -16.49 1.50 -2.87
C VAL A 110 -16.02 1.98 -4.24
N LEU A 111 -16.13 3.29 -4.48
CA LEU A 111 -15.75 3.91 -5.74
C LEU A 111 -14.29 4.37 -5.69
N ASP A 112 -13.93 5.13 -4.65
CA ASP A 112 -12.58 5.64 -4.43
C ASP A 112 -12.24 5.69 -2.93
N ILE A 113 -10.96 5.49 -2.63
CA ILE A 113 -10.35 5.87 -1.36
C ILE A 113 -9.41 7.04 -1.63
N ILE A 114 -9.56 8.12 -0.86
CA ILE A 114 -8.87 9.38 -1.07
C ILE A 114 -8.17 9.78 0.23
N VAL A 115 -6.87 10.04 0.12
CA VAL A 115 -6.06 10.66 1.18
C VAL A 115 -5.96 12.14 0.88
N ARG A 116 -6.23 12.99 1.86
CA ARG A 116 -6.11 14.44 1.73
C ARG A 116 -5.03 14.94 2.69
N ASP A 117 -4.14 15.75 2.15
CA ASP A 117 -3.14 16.51 2.92
C ASP A 117 -3.34 18.00 2.65
N GLY A 118 -3.84 18.73 3.64
CA GLY A 118 -4.22 20.13 3.49
C GLY A 118 -5.25 20.36 2.38
N ASP A 119 -4.85 21.00 1.28
CA ASP A 119 -5.71 21.26 0.11
C ASP A 119 -5.52 20.24 -1.02
N GLU A 120 -4.51 19.37 -0.91
CA GLU A 120 -4.20 18.37 -1.92
C GLU A 120 -4.97 17.07 -1.68
N LYS A 121 -5.37 16.41 -2.78
CA LYS A 121 -6.14 15.17 -2.76
C LYS A 121 -5.42 14.12 -3.58
N PHE A 122 -5.22 12.97 -2.98
CA PHE A 122 -4.53 11.84 -3.58
C PHE A 122 -5.46 10.62 -3.56
N PHE A 123 -5.75 10.10 -4.75
CA PHE A 123 -6.49 8.86 -4.90
C PHE A 123 -5.55 7.68 -4.61
N TRP A 124 -6.04 6.71 -3.83
CA TRP A 124 -5.27 5.52 -3.45
C TRP A 124 -4.72 4.79 -4.68
N ASN A 125 -5.58 4.55 -5.66
CA ASN A 125 -5.22 4.00 -6.97
C ASN A 125 -5.25 5.11 -8.04
N PRO A 126 -4.49 4.94 -9.15
CA PRO A 126 -4.56 5.84 -10.31
C PRO A 126 -5.97 5.97 -10.88
N VAL A 127 -6.29 7.14 -11.43
CA VAL A 127 -7.55 7.42 -12.12
C VAL A 127 -7.25 7.91 -13.55
N PRO A 128 -7.75 7.26 -14.63
CA PRO A 128 -8.53 6.02 -14.62
C PRO A 128 -7.71 4.84 -14.09
N VAL A 129 -8.39 3.85 -13.51
CA VAL A 129 -7.74 2.65 -12.98
C VAL A 129 -7.21 1.85 -14.17
N THR A 130 -5.90 1.85 -14.33
CA THR A 130 -5.23 1.07 -15.38
C THR A 130 -4.60 -0.19 -14.82
N ASP A 131 -4.23 -0.20 -13.54
CA ASP A 131 -3.35 -1.20 -12.95
C ASP A 131 -3.54 -1.33 -11.42
N ASP A 132 -3.05 -2.43 -10.84
CA ASP A 132 -3.12 -2.75 -9.40
C ASP A 132 -1.97 -2.13 -8.57
N TYR A 133 -1.58 -0.88 -8.85
CA TYR A 133 -0.58 -0.16 -8.04
C TYR A 133 -1.18 1.02 -7.27
N VAL A 134 -0.46 1.45 -6.22
CA VAL A 134 -0.79 2.61 -5.40
C VAL A 134 -0.16 3.85 -6.03
N ASN A 135 -0.87 4.97 -6.01
CA ASN A 135 -0.35 6.22 -6.58
C ASN A 135 0.94 6.67 -5.86
N THR A 136 1.99 7.05 -6.60
CA THR A 136 3.30 7.37 -6.01
C THR A 136 3.26 8.41 -4.89
N PRO A 137 2.50 9.52 -4.99
CA PRO A 137 2.36 10.46 -3.88
C PRO A 137 1.66 9.85 -2.65
N VAL A 138 0.74 8.90 -2.84
CA VAL A 138 0.14 8.16 -1.72
C VAL A 138 1.17 7.24 -1.08
N LEU A 139 2.03 6.60 -1.87
CA LEU A 139 3.12 5.80 -1.35
C LEU A 139 4.06 6.64 -0.48
N ASP A 140 4.41 7.85 -0.92
CA ASP A 140 5.21 8.79 -0.13
C ASP A 140 4.52 9.11 1.21
N LEU A 141 3.22 9.43 1.17
CA LEU A 141 2.42 9.68 2.37
C LEU A 141 2.35 8.45 3.29
N VAL A 142 2.30 7.23 2.74
CA VAL A 142 2.32 5.98 3.52
C VAL A 142 3.66 5.80 4.22
N ILE A 143 4.78 6.14 3.56
CA ILE A 143 6.09 6.08 4.19
C ILE A 143 6.18 7.15 5.28
N ASP A 144 5.78 8.39 5.03
CA ASP A 144 5.96 9.51 5.95
C ASP A 144 4.99 9.48 7.14
N SER A 145 3.73 9.12 6.92
CA SER A 145 2.71 9.07 7.95
C SER A 145 2.94 7.90 8.93
N PRO A 146 2.90 8.15 10.26
CA PRO A 146 2.98 7.09 11.25
C PRO A 146 1.71 6.23 11.35
N CYS A 147 0.56 6.69 10.86
CA CYS A 147 -0.73 6.03 11.07
C CYS A 147 -1.49 5.68 9.78
N LEU A 148 -1.18 6.30 8.63
CA LEU A 148 -1.98 6.13 7.41
C LEU A 148 -2.14 4.66 6.99
N LEU A 149 -1.05 3.87 7.02
CA LEU A 149 -1.12 2.46 6.63
C LEU A 149 -1.98 1.63 7.58
N ASP A 150 -1.86 1.84 8.89
CA ASP A 150 -2.69 1.14 9.88
C ASP A 150 -4.17 1.50 9.69
N GLU A 151 -4.47 2.78 9.48
CA GLU A 151 -5.83 3.27 9.27
C GLU A 151 -6.45 2.75 7.96
N MET A 152 -5.64 2.56 6.92
CA MET A 152 -6.05 1.94 5.66
C MET A 152 -6.34 0.45 5.80
N ILE A 153 -5.50 -0.27 6.53
CA ILE A 153 -5.72 -1.68 6.87
C ILE A 153 -7.00 -1.84 7.69
N ASP A 154 -7.19 -1.01 8.70
CA ASP A 154 -8.38 -1.02 9.55
C ASP A 154 -9.64 -0.69 8.76
N LEU A 155 -9.55 0.27 7.82
CA LEU A 155 -10.63 0.57 6.89
C LEU A 155 -11.01 -0.65 6.05
N ALA A 156 -10.03 -1.34 5.45
CA ALA A 156 -10.26 -2.55 4.67
C ALA A 156 -10.93 -3.67 5.49
N HIS A 157 -10.50 -3.88 6.73
CA HIS A 157 -11.16 -4.81 7.65
C HIS A 157 -12.59 -4.39 7.97
N CYS A 158 -12.84 -3.11 8.21
CA CYS A 158 -14.19 -2.57 8.45
C CYS A 158 -15.12 -2.76 7.25
N MET A 159 -14.58 -2.79 6.03
CA MET A 159 -15.30 -3.12 4.79
C MET A 159 -15.56 -4.63 4.63
N GLY A 160 -15.03 -5.46 5.54
CA GLY A 160 -15.13 -6.92 5.49
C GLY A 160 -14.15 -7.57 4.51
N ILE A 161 -13.08 -6.88 4.13
CA ILE A 161 -12.00 -7.41 3.31
C ILE A 161 -11.04 -8.19 4.20
N VAL A 162 -10.63 -9.37 3.75
CA VAL A 162 -9.65 -10.21 4.45
C VAL A 162 -8.30 -10.00 3.78
N LEU A 163 -7.38 -9.38 4.51
CA LEU A 163 -6.01 -9.16 4.06
C LEU A 163 -5.13 -10.31 4.57
N ASN A 164 -4.45 -11.01 3.66
CA ASN A 164 -3.54 -12.10 4.01
C ASN A 164 -2.19 -11.97 3.27
N PRO A 165 -1.44 -10.87 3.49
CA PRO A 165 -0.13 -10.68 2.87
C PRO A 165 0.87 -11.71 3.39
N LYS A 166 1.78 -12.16 2.51
CA LYS A 166 2.92 -12.98 2.91
C LYS A 166 3.95 -12.11 3.62
N PHE A 167 4.63 -12.69 4.60
CA PHE A 167 5.70 -12.01 5.34
C PHE A 167 6.97 -12.84 5.30
N TYR A 168 8.08 -12.15 5.07
CA TYR A 168 9.42 -12.67 4.95
C TYR A 168 10.26 -12.24 6.14
N LEU A 169 11.13 -13.13 6.61
CA LEU A 169 12.06 -12.85 7.71
C LEU A 169 13.44 -12.47 7.19
N SER A 170 13.74 -12.85 5.95
CA SER A 170 14.98 -12.57 5.24
C SER A 170 14.73 -12.30 3.76
N LEU A 171 15.73 -11.74 3.06
CA LEU A 171 15.65 -11.67 1.60
C LEU A 171 15.73 -13.06 0.97
N GLU A 172 16.36 -14.05 1.61
CA GLU A 172 16.42 -15.42 1.10
C GLU A 172 15.02 -16.04 0.99
N ASP A 173 14.17 -15.84 2.01
CA ASP A 173 12.77 -16.29 1.98
C ASP A 173 12.01 -15.68 0.79
N TRP A 174 12.25 -14.38 0.52
CA TRP A 174 11.66 -13.68 -0.62
C TRP A 174 12.07 -14.29 -1.97
N HIS A 175 13.37 -14.50 -2.17
CA HIS A 175 13.87 -15.06 -3.43
C HIS A 175 13.39 -16.50 -3.62
N LEU A 176 13.33 -17.31 -2.57
CA LEU A 176 12.85 -18.69 -2.65
C LEU A 176 11.37 -18.74 -3.07
N GLU A 177 10.55 -17.82 -2.57
CA GLU A 177 9.13 -17.74 -2.92
C GLU A 177 8.93 -17.37 -4.38
N TYR A 178 9.64 -16.35 -4.87
CA TYR A 178 9.45 -15.80 -6.21
C TYR A 178 10.42 -16.36 -7.26
N ALA A 179 11.22 -17.38 -6.94
CA ALA A 179 12.22 -17.93 -7.85
C ALA A 179 11.61 -18.34 -9.19
N SER A 180 10.49 -19.08 -9.17
CA SER A 180 9.78 -19.50 -10.39
C SER A 180 9.28 -18.31 -11.20
N ASP A 181 8.66 -17.35 -10.52
CA ASP A 181 7.95 -16.23 -11.13
C ASP A 181 8.92 -15.25 -11.79
N VAL A 182 10.13 -15.10 -11.21
CA VAL A 182 11.21 -14.31 -11.80
C VAL A 182 11.73 -14.96 -13.09
N PHE A 183 11.90 -16.28 -13.12
CA PHE A 183 12.36 -16.97 -14.34
C PHE A 183 11.33 -16.90 -15.47
N GLU A 184 10.03 -17.00 -15.14
CA GLU A 184 8.96 -16.81 -16.12
C GLU A 184 8.88 -15.36 -16.60
N GLY A 185 8.87 -14.39 -15.70
CA GLY A 185 8.76 -12.96 -16.04
C GLY A 185 9.97 -12.40 -16.80
N LEU A 186 11.18 -12.93 -16.58
CA LEU A 186 12.35 -12.61 -17.41
C LEU A 186 12.20 -13.16 -18.84
N GLY A 187 11.51 -14.29 -19.02
CA GLY A 187 11.21 -14.84 -20.34
C GLY A 187 10.27 -13.97 -21.16
N ASP A 188 9.37 -13.22 -20.52
CA ASP A 188 8.44 -12.30 -21.18
C ASP A 188 9.07 -10.93 -21.53
N LEU A 189 10.23 -10.61 -20.94
CA LEU A 189 10.97 -9.36 -21.17
C LEU A 189 11.94 -9.43 -22.37
N PHE A 190 12.17 -10.61 -22.97
CA PHE A 190 13.10 -10.85 -24.08
C PHE A 190 12.47 -11.66 -25.22
#